data_AF-A0A3R7MGG0-F1
#
_entry.id   AF-A0A3R7MGG0-F1
#
_cell.length_a   1.000
_cell.length_b   1.000
_cell.length_c   1.000
_cell.angle_alpha   90.00
_cell.angle_beta   90.00
_cell.angle_gamma   90.00
#
_symmetry.space_group_name_H-M   'P 1'
#
loop_
_entity.id
_entity.type
_entity.pdbx_description
1 polymer ?
#
loop_
_entity_poly.entity_id
_entity_poly.type
_entity_poly.pdbx_seq_one_letter_code
_entity_poly.pdbx_strand_id
1 'polypeptide(L)'
;MYRPVIRIWLALVIAVVGASIFFDSASASFIDGSCRGVMGNREIYKKVVRVCEDCTNIFRLPGLDVMCRDRCFHNEWFLLCLNAANREDEIENFKVWISILSAGQ
;
A
#
# COMPACT_ATOMS: atom_id res chain seq x y z
N MET A 1 55.42 11.87 -15.89
CA MET A 1 54.52 10.73 -16.19
C MET A 1 53.28 10.60 -15.27
N TYR A 2 53.22 11.21 -14.07
CA TYR A 2 52.11 10.97 -13.09
C TYR A 2 50.84 11.82 -13.25
N ARG A 3 50.92 12.96 -13.95
CA ARG A 3 49.79 13.88 -14.17
C ARG A 3 48.60 13.30 -14.95
N PRO A 4 48.78 12.51 -16.04
CA PRO A 4 47.64 11.92 -16.73
C PRO A 4 46.98 10.79 -15.93
N VAL A 5 47.77 10.02 -15.17
CA VAL A 5 47.28 8.90 -14.35
C VAL A 5 46.37 9.39 -13.23
N ILE A 6 46.72 10.50 -12.57
CA ILE A 6 45.90 11.12 -11.51
C ILE A 6 44.57 11.67 -12.07
N ARG A 7 44.57 12.27 -13.26
CA ARG A 7 43.34 12.78 -13.89
C ARG A 7 42.38 11.67 -14.29
N ILE A 8 42.91 10.56 -14.80
CA ILE A 8 42.12 9.37 -15.14
C ILE A 8 41.54 8.73 -13.88
N TRP A 9 42.33 8.63 -12.81
CA TRP A 9 41.87 8.13 -11.52
C TRP A 9 40.76 8.99 -10.90
N LEU A 10 40.92 10.32 -10.92
CA LEU A 10 39.92 11.24 -10.41
C LEU A 10 38.61 11.15 -11.20
N ALA A 11 38.68 11.06 -12.53
CA ALA A 11 37.50 10.90 -13.38
C ALA A 11 36.76 9.57 -13.10
N LEU A 12 37.50 8.48 -12.90
CA LEU A 12 36.91 7.18 -12.55
C LEU A 12 36.22 7.21 -11.17
N VAL A 13 36.84 7.81 -10.16
CA VAL A 13 36.23 7.94 -8.83
C VAL A 13 34.97 8.81 -8.88
N ILE A 14 34.99 9.92 -9.63
CA ILE A 14 33.81 10.79 -9.80
C ILE A 14 32.68 10.05 -10.53
N ALA A 15 32.99 9.25 -11.54
CA ALA A 15 31.99 8.47 -12.27
C ALA A 15 31.36 7.36 -11.39
N VAL A 16 32.16 6.66 -10.60
CA VAL A 16 31.69 5.61 -9.68
C VAL A 16 30.84 6.20 -8.56
N VAL A 17 31.29 7.31 -7.96
CA VAL A 17 30.55 7.99 -6.88
C VAL A 17 29.27 8.64 -7.44
N GLY A 18 29.33 9.25 -8.62
CA GLY A 18 28.16 9.78 -9.33
C GLY A 18 27.10 8.70 -9.56
N ALA A 19 27.50 7.54 -10.09
CA ALA A 19 26.58 6.43 -10.33
C ALA A 19 25.87 5.95 -9.04
N SER A 20 26.55 5.92 -7.89
CA SER A 20 25.93 5.54 -6.62
C SER A 20 24.92 6.57 -6.07
N ILE A 21 25.01 7.84 -6.45
CA ILE A 21 24.09 8.90 -5.96
C ILE A 21 22.79 8.93 -6.78
N PHE A 22 22.80 8.47 -8.04
CA PHE A 22 21.61 8.44 -8.91
C PHE A 22 20.76 7.17 -8.79
N PHE A 23 21.22 6.15 -8.05
CA PHE A 23 20.50 4.89 -7.85
C PHE A 23 19.58 4.86 -6.62
N ASP A 24 19.24 6.03 -6.04
CA ASP A 24 18.14 6.10 -5.08
C ASP A 24 16.82 6.20 -5.86
N SER A 25 16.42 5.10 -6.49
CA SER A 25 15.04 4.89 -6.90
C SER A 25 14.23 4.74 -5.61
N ALA A 26 13.90 5.87 -4.99
CA ALA A 26 12.90 5.95 -3.96
C ALA A 26 11.60 5.41 -4.55
N SER A 27 11.35 4.12 -4.36
CA SER A 27 10.05 3.49 -4.52
C SER A 27 9.15 3.96 -3.38
N ALA A 28 8.91 5.26 -3.31
CA ALA A 28 7.73 5.79 -2.66
C ALA A 28 6.56 5.32 -3.52
N SER A 29 6.07 4.11 -3.23
CA SER A 29 4.76 3.68 -3.70
C SER A 29 3.81 4.80 -3.31
N PHE A 30 3.27 5.51 -4.32
CA PHE A 30 2.20 6.48 -4.13
C PHE A 30 1.12 5.77 -3.32
N ILE A 31 0.99 6.18 -2.06
CA ILE A 31 -0.09 5.77 -1.16
C ILE A 31 -1.33 6.53 -1.65
N ASP A 32 -1.83 6.19 -2.84
CA ASP A 32 -3.03 6.83 -3.40
C ASP A 32 -4.32 6.13 -2.93
N GLY A 33 -4.22 5.26 -1.93
CA GLY A 33 -5.37 4.51 -1.41
C GLY A 33 -5.24 3.97 0.01
N SER A 34 -4.19 4.33 0.77
CA SER A 34 -4.13 3.90 2.18
C SER A 34 -4.88 4.89 3.05
N CYS A 35 -5.88 4.38 3.77
CA CYS A 35 -6.51 5.10 4.87
C CYS A 35 -5.43 5.74 5.77
N ARG A 36 -5.54 7.04 6.07
CA ARG A 36 -4.48 7.77 6.80
C ARG A 36 -4.22 7.18 8.20
N GLY A 37 -5.24 6.59 8.83
CA GLY A 37 -5.15 5.89 10.12
C GLY A 37 -4.49 4.51 10.09
N VAL A 38 -4.05 3.99 8.93
CA VAL A 38 -3.41 2.65 8.85
C VAL A 38 -2.11 2.57 9.64
N MET A 39 -1.34 3.67 9.73
CA MET A 39 -0.04 3.67 10.41
C MET A 39 -0.15 3.32 11.91
N GLY A 40 -1.18 3.80 12.60
CA GLY A 40 -1.44 3.48 14.01
C GLY A 40 -2.19 2.16 14.21
N ASN A 41 -2.95 1.72 13.21
CA ASN A 41 -3.98 0.71 13.36
C ASN A 41 -3.82 -0.44 12.37
N ARG A 42 -2.58 -0.89 12.15
CA ARG A 42 -2.25 -1.95 11.16
C ARG A 42 -2.97 -3.26 11.40
N GLU A 43 -3.19 -3.65 12.65
CA GLU A 43 -3.93 -4.87 12.99
C GLU A 43 -5.42 -4.77 12.65
N ILE A 44 -6.03 -3.59 12.81
CA ILE A 44 -7.40 -3.34 12.38
C ILE A 44 -7.48 -3.39 10.85
N TYR A 45 -6.54 -2.75 10.17
CA TYR A 45 -6.46 -2.78 8.72
C TYR A 45 -6.38 -4.21 8.16
N LYS A 46 -5.53 -5.08 8.73
CA LYS A 46 -5.44 -6.49 8.33
C LYS A 46 -6.76 -7.24 8.47
N LYS A 47 -7.55 -6.97 9.51
CA LYS A 47 -8.87 -7.59 9.70
C LYS A 47 -9.84 -7.18 8.59
N VAL A 48 -9.86 -5.91 8.22
CA VAL A 48 -10.75 -5.39 7.17
C VAL A 48 -10.32 -5.90 5.79
N VAL A 49 -9.02 -5.90 5.49
CA VAL A 49 -8.49 -6.43 4.21
C VAL A 49 -8.79 -7.91 4.02
N ARG A 50 -8.75 -8.72 5.08
CA ARG A 50 -9.08 -10.15 4.99
C ARG A 50 -10.48 -10.38 4.42
N VAL A 51 -11.45 -9.53 4.72
CA VAL A 51 -12.80 -9.62 4.13
C VAL A 51 -12.76 -9.47 2.61
N CYS A 52 -11.96 -8.53 2.11
CA CYS A 52 -11.77 -8.31 0.67
C CYS A 52 -11.06 -9.50 0.00
N GLU A 53 -10.06 -10.08 0.66
CA GLU A 53 -9.35 -11.27 0.17
C GLU A 53 -10.29 -12.50 0.12
N ASP A 54 -11.03 -12.76 1.20
CA ASP A 54 -12.01 -13.85 1.29
C ASP A 54 -13.09 -13.70 0.20
N CYS A 55 -13.62 -12.50 0.04
CA CYS A 55 -14.59 -12.16 -1.00
C CYS A 55 -14.04 -12.39 -2.43
N THR A 56 -12.79 -11.99 -2.68
CA THR A 56 -12.13 -12.21 -3.98
C THR A 56 -12.01 -13.71 -4.28
N ASN A 57 -11.75 -14.54 -3.26
CA ASN A 57 -11.70 -15.99 -3.39
C ASN A 57 -13.08 -16.61 -3.66
N ILE A 58 -14.14 -16.06 -3.06
CA ILE A 58 -15.54 -16.52 -3.26
C ILE A 58 -16.00 -16.23 -4.69
N PHE A 59 -15.88 -14.98 -5.15
CA PHE A 59 -16.33 -14.58 -6.49
C PHE A 59 -15.36 -14.97 -7.61
N ARG A 60 -14.12 -15.30 -7.27
CA ARG A 60 -13.02 -15.58 -8.22
C ARG A 60 -12.82 -14.45 -9.25
N LEU A 61 -13.07 -13.21 -8.84
CA LEU A 61 -12.99 -12.03 -9.71
C LEU A 61 -11.66 -11.28 -9.49
N PRO A 62 -10.73 -11.27 -10.47
CA PRO A 62 -9.48 -10.53 -10.32
C PRO A 62 -9.76 -9.02 -10.26
N GLY A 63 -9.09 -8.33 -9.32
CA GLY A 63 -9.26 -6.89 -9.12
C GLY A 63 -10.33 -6.49 -8.10
N LEU A 64 -11.14 -7.44 -7.62
CA LEU A 64 -12.14 -7.17 -6.58
C LEU A 64 -11.50 -6.71 -5.26
N ASP A 65 -10.32 -7.23 -4.89
CA ASP A 65 -9.56 -6.75 -3.73
C ASP A 65 -9.29 -5.23 -3.80
N VAL A 66 -8.88 -4.74 -4.98
CA VAL A 66 -8.56 -3.33 -5.20
C VAL A 66 -9.82 -2.47 -5.09
N MET A 67 -10.92 -2.91 -5.72
CA MET A 67 -12.22 -2.22 -5.64
C MET A 67 -12.79 -2.22 -4.22
N CYS A 68 -12.63 -3.31 -3.48
CA CYS A 68 -13.08 -3.44 -2.10
C CYS A 68 -12.32 -2.49 -1.15
N ARG A 69 -11.03 -2.29 -1.39
CA ARG A 69 -10.15 -1.40 -0.60
C ARG A 69 -10.25 0.06 -1.01
N ASP A 70 -10.89 0.35 -2.14
CA ASP A 70 -11.03 1.70 -2.67
C ASP A 70 -11.74 2.63 -1.68
N ARG A 71 -11.38 3.91 -1.69
CA ARG A 71 -11.92 4.94 -0.79
C ARG A 71 -11.92 4.53 0.69
N CYS A 72 -10.89 3.83 1.13
CA CYS A 72 -10.79 3.33 2.51
C CYS A 72 -12.02 2.48 2.92
N PHE A 73 -12.42 1.52 2.08
CA PHE A 73 -13.57 0.63 2.32
C PHE A 73 -14.94 1.34 2.41
N HIS A 74 -15.02 2.66 2.14
CA HIS A 74 -16.28 3.40 2.00
C HIS A 74 -16.87 3.25 0.60
N ASN A 75 -17.17 2.02 0.22
CA ASN A 75 -17.77 1.68 -1.07
C ASN A 75 -18.80 0.55 -0.91
N GLU A 76 -19.61 0.34 -1.94
CA GLU A 76 -20.60 -0.73 -1.97
C GLU A 76 -19.99 -2.14 -2.11
N TRP A 77 -18.78 -2.23 -2.68
CA TRP A 77 -18.05 -3.49 -2.83
C TRP A 77 -17.69 -4.11 -1.49
N PHE A 78 -17.33 -3.31 -0.50
CA PHE A 78 -17.06 -3.78 0.85
C PHE A 78 -18.31 -4.40 1.49
N LEU A 79 -19.49 -3.78 1.32
CA LEU A 79 -20.76 -4.31 1.82
C LEU A 79 -21.14 -5.61 1.13
N LEU A 80 -20.97 -5.69 -0.19
CA LEU A 80 -21.15 -6.92 -0.97
C LEU A 80 -20.23 -8.03 -0.45
N CYS A 81 -18.96 -7.70 -0.21
CA CYS A 81 -17.97 -8.64 0.29
C CYS A 81 -18.24 -9.10 1.72
N LEU A 82 -18.73 -8.22 2.59
CA LEU A 82 -19.12 -8.55 3.95
C LEU A 82 -20.28 -9.57 3.98
N ASN A 83 -21.27 -9.37 3.10
CA ASN A 83 -22.39 -10.29 2.92
C ASN A 83 -21.92 -11.63 2.35
N ALA A 84 -21.12 -11.61 1.27
CA ALA A 84 -20.59 -12.83 0.67
C ALA A 84 -19.72 -13.65 1.64
N ALA A 85 -18.97 -12.98 2.54
CA ALA A 85 -18.18 -13.62 3.58
C ALA A 85 -19.00 -14.08 4.80
N ASN A 86 -20.33 -13.91 4.79
CA ASN A 86 -21.24 -14.26 5.87
C ASN A 86 -20.85 -13.61 7.23
N ARG A 87 -20.46 -12.33 7.19
CA ARG A 87 -20.07 -11.51 8.37
C ARG A 87 -20.94 -10.25 8.53
N GLU A 88 -22.15 -10.30 8.03
CA GLU A 88 -23.12 -9.21 8.06
C GLU A 88 -23.58 -8.85 9.48
N ASP A 89 -23.51 -9.80 10.41
CA ASP A 89 -23.75 -9.61 11.84
C ASP A 89 -22.71 -8.70 12.51
N GLU A 90 -21.48 -8.67 11.98
CA GLU A 90 -20.39 -7.85 12.51
C GLU A 90 -20.31 -6.44 11.86
N ILE A 91 -21.29 -6.06 11.04
CA ILE A 91 -21.22 -4.82 10.24
C ILE A 91 -21.00 -3.55 11.08
N GLU A 92 -21.55 -3.49 12.29
CA GLU A 92 -21.36 -2.37 13.21
C GLU A 92 -19.90 -2.26 13.68
N ASN A 93 -19.25 -3.39 13.96
CA ASN A 93 -17.84 -3.43 14.34
C ASN A 93 -16.95 -2.96 13.17
N PHE A 94 -17.25 -3.45 11.96
CA PHE A 94 -16.52 -3.03 10.77
C PHE A 94 -16.70 -1.54 10.46
N LYS A 95 -17.89 -0.96 10.66
CA LYS A 95 -18.12 0.48 10.54
C LYS A 95 -17.23 1.28 11.50
N VAL A 96 -17.12 0.85 12.75
CA VAL A 96 -16.22 1.49 13.73
C VAL A 96 -14.77 1.38 13.27
N TRP A 97 -14.32 0.20 12.86
CA TRP A 97 -12.95 0.00 12.38
C TRP A 97 -12.62 0.86 11.16
N ILE A 98 -13.52 0.92 10.17
CA ILE A 98 -13.35 1.77 9.00
C ILE A 98 -13.28 3.24 9.41
N SER A 99 -14.14 3.70 10.32
CA SER A 99 -14.10 5.08 10.83
C SER A 99 -12.80 5.45 11.54
N ILE A 100 -12.19 4.49 12.24
CA ILE A 100 -10.87 4.67 12.88
C ILE A 100 -9.76 4.73 11.82
N LEU A 101 -9.84 3.90 10.79
CA LEU A 101 -8.86 3.88 9.71
C LEU A 101 -8.95 5.15 8.85
N SER A 102 -10.15 5.69 8.63
CA SER A 102 -10.39 6.92 7.88
C SER A 102 -10.15 8.19 8.72
N ALA A 103 -9.90 8.07 10.02
CA ALA A 103 -9.68 9.22 10.88
C ALA A 103 -8.46 10.04 10.39
N GLY A 104 -8.70 11.32 10.09
CA GLY A 104 -7.69 12.24 9.56
C GLY A 104 -7.67 12.40 8.04
N GLN A 105 -8.62 11.79 7.32
CA GLN A 105 -8.88 12.08 5.90
C GLN A 105 -9.54 13.45 5.71
#